data_AF-C9D9F9-F1
#
_entry.id   AF-C9D9F9-F1
#
_cell.length_a   1.000
_cell.length_b   1.000
_cell.length_c   1.000
_cell.angle_alpha   90.00
_cell.angle_beta   90.00
_cell.angle_gamma   90.00
#
_symmetry.space_group_name_H-M   'P 1'
#
loop_
_entity.id
_entity.type
_entity.pdbx_description
1 polymer ?
#
loop_
_entity_poly.entity_id
_entity_poly.type
_entity_poly.pdbx_seq_one_letter_code
_entity_poly.pdbx_strand_id
1 'polypeptide(L)'
;GQAFVIFKEIASASNALRTMQGFPFYDKPMRIAYAKTDSDVVARMKGTYKERPKKIKEQPPNQILFLTNLPEETNEMMRPLA
;
A
#
# COMPACT_ATOMS: atom_id res chain seq x y z
N GLY A 1 4.17 -8.33 -5.58
CA GLY A 1 4.13 -6.92 -5.11
C GLY A 1 3.78 -6.01 -6.27
N GLN A 2 3.47 -4.75 -5.98
CA GLN A 2 3.22 -3.71 -6.99
C GLN A 2 4.04 -2.48 -6.62
N ALA A 3 4.62 -1.81 -7.62
CA ALA A 3 5.37 -0.59 -7.45
C ALA A 3 4.93 0.43 -8.52
N PHE A 4 5.16 1.71 -8.23
CA PHE A 4 4.97 2.81 -9.16
C PHE A 4 6.30 3.49 -9.42
N VAL A 5 6.61 3.74 -10.68
CA VAL A 5 7.81 4.46 -11.11
C VAL A 5 7.33 5.67 -11.91
N ILE A 6 7.85 6.84 -11.56
CA ILE A 6 7.48 8.11 -12.19
C ILE A 6 8.63 8.54 -13.10
N PHE A 7 8.33 8.75 -14.38
CA PHE A 7 9.27 9.31 -15.33
C PHE A 7 8.98 10.79 -15.54
N LYS A 8 10.04 11.56 -15.84
CA LYS A 8 9.92 12.97 -16.23
C LYS A 8 9.19 13.13 -17.57
N GLU A 9 9.42 12.21 -18.51
CA GLU A 9 8.90 12.26 -19.87
C GLU A 9 8.16 10.97 -20.27
N ILE A 10 7.11 11.14 -21.08
CA ILE A 10 6.27 10.02 -21.57
C ILE A 10 7.07 9.08 -22.47
N ALA A 11 8.00 9.61 -23.28
CA ALA A 11 8.85 8.81 -24.15
C ALA A 11 9.73 7.83 -23.34
N SER A 12 10.29 8.30 -22.22
CA SER A 12 11.08 7.45 -21.31
C SER A 12 10.23 6.34 -20.69
N ALA A 13 9.01 6.65 -20.24
CA ALA A 13 8.09 5.64 -19.72
C ALA A 13 7.69 4.60 -20.79
N SER A 14 7.46 5.05 -22.02
CA SER A 14 7.12 4.18 -23.16
C SER A 14 8.27 3.23 -23.51
N ASN A 15 9.50 3.73 -23.48
CA ASN A 15 10.69 2.92 -23.73
C ASN A 15 10.85 1.86 -22.64
N ALA A 16 10.76 2.25 -21.36
CA ALA A 16 10.85 1.32 -20.24
C ALA A 16 9.79 0.22 -20.31
N LEU A 17 8.54 0.56 -20.65
CA LEU A 17 7.48 -0.44 -20.85
C LEU A 17 7.85 -1.43 -21.95
N ARG A 18 8.32 -0.98 -23.11
CA ARG A 18 8.65 -1.86 -24.23
C ARG A 18 9.85 -2.75 -23.95
N THR A 19 10.90 -2.21 -23.35
CA THR A 19 12.17 -2.91 -23.15
C THR A 19 12.14 -3.87 -21.97
N MET A 20 11.44 -3.51 -20.89
CA MET A 20 11.45 -4.28 -19.64
C MET A 20 10.21 -5.17 -19.46
N GLN A 21 9.27 -5.15 -20.42
CA GLN A 21 8.11 -6.04 -20.34
C GLN A 21 8.55 -7.51 -20.38
N GLY A 22 8.05 -8.29 -19.43
CA GLY A 22 8.36 -9.72 -19.34
C GLY A 22 9.78 -10.01 -18.85
N PHE A 23 10.59 -8.99 -18.51
CA PHE A 23 11.94 -9.20 -18.00
C PHE A 23 11.89 -10.10 -16.75
N PRO A 24 12.67 -11.19 -16.69
CA PRO A 24 12.67 -12.10 -15.54
C PRO A 24 13.15 -11.39 -14.28
N PHE A 25 12.32 -11.37 -13.24
CA PHE A 25 12.66 -10.81 -11.94
C PHE A 25 12.31 -11.82 -10.85
N TYR A 26 13.33 -12.37 -10.18
CA TYR A 26 13.18 -13.49 -9.24
C TYR A 26 12.28 -14.60 -9.83
N ASP A 27 12.62 -15.03 -11.04
CA ASP A 27 11.94 -16.09 -11.80
C ASP A 27 10.47 -15.82 -12.16
N LYS A 28 10.01 -14.57 -12.03
CA LYS A 28 8.69 -14.14 -12.48
C LYS A 28 8.81 -13.07 -13.57
N PRO A 29 8.10 -13.19 -14.69
CA PRO A 29 8.12 -12.17 -15.74
C PRO A 29 7.51 -10.88 -15.20
N MET A 30 8.26 -9.78 -15.27
CA MET A 30 7.77 -8.47 -14.86
C MET A 30 6.63 -8.02 -15.77
N ARG A 31 5.59 -7.42 -15.16
CA ARG A 31 4.47 -6.80 -15.90
C ARG A 31 4.45 -5.31 -15.63
N ILE A 32 4.58 -4.54 -16.70
CA ILE A 32 4.59 -3.08 -16.67
C ILE A 32 3.36 -2.57 -17.42
N ALA A 33 2.68 -1.57 -16.85
CA ALA A 33 1.53 -0.91 -17.45
C ALA A 33 1.52 0.58 -17.05
N TYR A 34 0.87 1.41 -17.86
CA TYR A 34 0.63 2.81 -17.49
C TYR A 34 -0.30 2.90 -16.29
N ALA A 35 -0.03 3.87 -15.42
CA ALA A 35 -0.93 4.20 -14.34
C ALA A 35 -2.21 4.83 -14.89
N LYS A 36 -3.35 4.53 -14.26
CA LYS A 36 -4.65 5.11 -14.63
C LYS A 36 -4.76 6.60 -14.28
N THR A 37 -3.94 7.06 -13.34
CA THR A 37 -3.98 8.43 -12.82
C THR A 37 -2.56 8.96 -12.67
N ASP A 38 -2.41 10.26 -12.84
CA ASP A 38 -1.14 10.95 -12.59
C ASP A 38 -0.71 10.84 -11.11
N SER A 39 0.61 10.80 -10.90
CA SER A 39 1.21 10.88 -9.58
C SER A 39 1.12 12.30 -9.03
N ASP A 40 1.18 12.46 -7.71
CA ASP A 40 1.09 13.77 -7.07
C ASP A 40 2.22 14.70 -7.53
N VAL A 41 3.42 14.17 -7.76
CA VAL A 41 4.56 14.95 -8.27
C VAL A 41 4.28 15.48 -9.68
N VAL A 42 3.75 14.64 -10.57
CA VAL A 42 3.40 15.05 -11.94
C VAL A 42 2.24 16.04 -11.94
N ALA A 43 1.21 15.82 -11.10
CA ALA A 43 0.09 16.73 -10.97
C ALA A 43 0.53 18.10 -10.41
N ARG A 44 1.48 18.14 -9.47
CA ARG A 44 2.07 19.39 -8.95
C ARG A 44 2.85 20.13 -10.04
N MET A 45 3.63 19.42 -10.85
CA MET A 45 4.35 20.04 -11.99
C MET A 45 3.40 20.59 -13.06
N LYS A 46 2.27 19.91 -13.32
CA LYS A 46 1.25 20.36 -14.28
C LYS A 46 0.30 21.43 -13.72
N GLY A 47 0.36 21.75 -12.43
CA GLY A 47 -0.58 22.66 -11.77
C GLY A 47 -2.00 22.09 -11.59
N THR A 48 -2.19 20.78 -11.81
CA THR A 48 -3.49 20.09 -11.69
C THR A 48 -3.65 19.35 -10.37
N TYR A 49 -2.71 19.53 -9.42
CA TYR A 49 -2.73 18.86 -8.13
C TYR A 49 -3.97 19.24 -7.32
N LYS A 50 -4.71 18.22 -6.89
CA LYS A 50 -5.81 18.34 -5.92
C LYS A 50 -5.45 17.48 -4.72
N GLU A 51 -5.61 18.03 -3.51
CA GLU A 51 -5.44 17.24 -2.30
C GLU A 51 -6.47 16.12 -2.29
N ARG A 52 -5.97 14.88 -2.37
CA ARG A 52 -6.81 13.70 -2.23
C ARG A 52 -7.00 13.46 -0.73
N PRO A 53 -8.23 13.21 -0.25
CA PRO A 53 -8.42 12.84 1.14
C PRO A 53 -7.56 11.61 1.42
N LYS A 54 -6.75 11.67 2.49
CA LYS A 54 -5.97 10.51 2.93
C LYS A 54 -6.97 9.40 3.18
N LYS A 55 -6.94 8.35 2.37
CA LYS A 55 -7.71 7.13 2.67
C LYS A 55 -7.18 6.63 4.01
N ILE A 56 -7.97 6.83 5.05
CA ILE A 56 -7.78 6.14 6.32
C ILE A 56 -7.82 4.67 5.92
N LYS A 57 -6.67 3.99 6.01
CA LYS A 57 -6.68 2.54 5.90
C LYS A 57 -7.51 2.10 7.11
N GLU A 58 -8.73 1.65 6.89
CA GLU A 58 -9.46 0.89 7.88
C GLU A 58 -8.56 -0.28 8.23
N GLN A 59 -7.83 -0.15 9.33
CA GLN A 59 -7.12 -1.27 9.89
C GLN A 59 -8.23 -2.24 10.28
N PRO A 60 -8.20 -3.50 9.81
CA PRO A 60 -9.14 -4.48 10.30
C PRO A 60 -9.07 -4.45 11.82
N PRO A 61 -10.21 -4.50 12.53
CA PRO A 61 -10.22 -4.42 13.98
C PRO A 61 -9.26 -5.47 14.52
N ASN A 62 -8.16 -5.02 15.13
CA ASN A 62 -7.30 -5.92 15.87
C ASN A 62 -8.22 -6.56 16.92
N GLN A 63 -8.26 -7.89 16.95
CA GLN A 63 -9.16 -8.69 17.78
C GLN A 63 -8.76 -8.64 19.28
N ILE A 64 -8.39 -7.46 19.77
CA ILE A 64 -8.11 -7.17 21.16
C ILE A 64 -9.45 -6.79 21.79
N LEU A 65 -10.11 -7.78 22.38
CA LEU A 65 -11.30 -7.57 23.18
C LEU A 65 -10.86 -6.98 24.53
N PHE A 66 -10.99 -5.67 24.70
CA PHE A 66 -10.81 -5.02 26.00
C PHE A 66 -12.02 -5.35 26.88
N LEU A 67 -11.89 -6.40 27.68
CA LEU A 67 -12.86 -6.71 28.73
C LEU A 67 -12.63 -5.73 29.89
N THR A 68 -13.54 -4.79 30.09
CA THR A 68 -13.62 -3.98 31.31
C THR A 68 -14.83 -4.45 32.13
N ASN A 69 -14.69 -4.42 33.46
CA ASN A 69 -15.69 -4.93 34.42
C ASN A 69 -15.86 -6.46 34.47
N LEU A 70 -14.75 -7.20 34.41
CA LEU A 70 -14.77 -8.62 34.79
C LEU A 70 -14.93 -8.74 36.31
N PRO A 71 -15.78 -9.66 36.80
CA PRO A 71 -15.82 -9.98 38.23
C PRO A 71 -14.42 -10.43 38.69
N GLU A 72 -14.02 -10.05 39.91
CA GLU A 72 -12.68 -10.35 40.45
C GLU A 72 -12.34 -11.86 40.40
N GLU A 73 -13.36 -12.70 40.49
CA GLU A 73 -13.31 -14.16 40.37
C GLU A 73 -12.67 -14.65 39.06
N THR A 74 -12.74 -13.85 37.99
CA THR A 74 -12.19 -14.22 36.67
C THR A 74 -10.67 -14.14 36.61
N ASN A 75 -10.04 -13.37 37.51
CA ASN A 75 -8.59 -13.16 37.53
C ASN A 75 -7.81 -14.37 38.08
N GLU A 76 -8.42 -15.18 38.96
CA GLU A 76 -7.78 -16.38 39.51
C GLU A 76 -7.69 -17.52 38.48
N MET A 77 -8.71 -17.69 37.63
CA MET A 77 -8.72 -18.72 36.58
C MET A 77 -7.76 -18.41 35.42
N MET A 78 -7.39 -17.13 35.23
CA MET A 78 -6.54 -16.66 34.13
C MET A 78 -5.07 -16.50 34.54
N ARG A 79 -4.69 -16.88 35.77
CA ARG A 79 -3.29 -16.82 36.21
C ARG A 79 -2.49 -17.90 35.49
N PRO A 80 -1.39 -17.58 34.78
CA PRO A 80 -0.54 -18.62 34.22
C PRO A 80 0.03 -19.44 35.37
N LEU A 81 -0.12 -20.77 35.32
CA LEU A 81 0.58 -21.68 36.21
C LEU A 81 2.09 -21.44 36.02
N ALA A 82 2.71 -20.76 36.99
CA ALA A 82 4.15 -20.62 37.09
C ALA A 82 4.75 -21.87 37.75
#